data_AF-A0A438BCT4-F1
#
_entry.id   AF-A0A438BCT4-F1
#
_cell.length_a   1.000
_cell.length_b   1.000
_cell.length_c   1.000
_cell.angle_alpha   90.00
_cell.angle_beta   90.00
_cell.angle_gamma   90.00
#
_symmetry.space_group_name_H-M   'P 1'
#
loop_
_entity.id
_entity.type
_entity.pdbx_description
1 polymer ?
#
loop_
_entity_poly.entity_id
_entity_poly.type
_entity_poly.pdbx_seq_one_letter_code
_entity_poly.pdbx_strand_id
1 'polypeptide(L)'
;MRARTVSPLDLDSYQRAARVILSNHLVTQTYPDRLALPLLRRWATELRDDLLELFGYRLEVTETTARLFTVPDRLTPGTPARTTNDRTFDRHRYAYLALALAALGRAGNQITLSELADHVAAEAAQVPGVALSTDRAADRDAFVDAVGWLAARGAIVLADGDAGGWASNPAAGEALYDIDRSVVVALFRPPRALQHLTSVRSLLAGEQSALDEDAIGYRPADPREISRRMRRALVERPVVYADEFGDDERLQLALPRTASDVEDLTGLVAERRAEGIAMIDPSGRMSDVRFPSTGTVAQVALLLAGEMADRVLDLDAPELPRHPLPDSGQHDLIAHLDAAIPSAGIFEHLADDAGDAPADLFTPVDDRPEPARYALLDDVWLAAAVDELVRQFGRTFAAQWQADHDGLRRSAVALLARLDLVRRVDDGVLVLPAIARFRGVVVNIRDRTAQSDLFHEPVPGEPSSTDEPTSVEK
;
A
#
# COMPACT_ATOMS: atom_id res chain seq x y z
N MET A 1 -23.66 11.60 4.58
CA MET A 1 -23.28 10.33 3.93
C MET A 1 -24.43 9.68 3.15
N ARG A 2 -24.26 9.57 1.83
CA ARG A 2 -25.13 8.96 0.82
C ARG A 2 -25.21 7.44 0.92
N ALA A 3 -24.15 6.77 1.41
CA ALA A 3 -24.13 5.32 1.60
C ALA A 3 -25.36 4.79 2.36
N ARG A 4 -25.81 5.54 3.37
CA ARG A 4 -27.01 5.18 4.19
C ARG A 4 -28.34 5.28 3.45
N THR A 5 -28.35 5.95 2.29
CA THR A 5 -29.53 6.09 1.43
C THR A 5 -29.53 5.11 0.26
N VAL A 6 -28.42 4.37 0.07
CA VAL A 6 -28.33 3.31 -0.94
C VAL A 6 -29.25 2.16 -0.53
N SER A 7 -30.02 1.64 -1.50
CA SER A 7 -30.91 0.50 -1.28
C SER A 7 -30.12 -0.72 -0.78
N PRO A 8 -30.68 -1.55 0.14
CA PRO A 8 -30.02 -2.78 0.59
C PRO A 8 -29.63 -3.74 -0.54
N LEU A 9 -30.38 -3.74 -1.65
CA LEU A 9 -30.08 -4.57 -2.83
C LEU A 9 -28.85 -4.10 -3.59
N ASP A 10 -28.50 -2.82 -3.47
CA ASP A 10 -27.41 -2.18 -4.20
C ASP A 10 -26.17 -1.90 -3.33
N LEU A 11 -26.29 -2.07 -2.01
CA LEU A 11 -25.26 -1.71 -1.04
C LEU A 11 -23.94 -2.43 -1.31
N ASP A 12 -23.95 -3.74 -1.59
CA ASP A 12 -22.73 -4.48 -1.92
C ASP A 12 -22.05 -3.91 -3.18
N SER A 13 -22.84 -3.54 -4.20
CA SER A 13 -22.29 -2.92 -5.40
C SER A 13 -21.67 -1.55 -5.12
N TYR A 14 -22.28 -0.75 -4.25
CA TYR A 14 -21.75 0.55 -3.84
C TYR A 14 -20.45 0.40 -3.04
N GLN A 15 -20.46 -0.45 -2.01
CA GLN A 15 -19.29 -0.70 -1.17
C GLN A 15 -18.13 -1.29 -1.97
N ARG A 16 -18.41 -2.17 -2.93
CA ARG A 16 -17.40 -2.67 -3.88
C ARG A 16 -16.80 -1.52 -4.70
N ALA A 17 -17.61 -0.56 -5.16
CA ALA A 17 -17.12 0.60 -5.88
C ALA A 17 -16.20 1.46 -5.00
N ALA A 18 -16.59 1.71 -3.75
CA ALA A 18 -15.76 2.42 -2.77
C ALA A 18 -14.41 1.72 -2.53
N ARG A 19 -14.42 0.40 -2.30
CA ARG A 19 -13.18 -0.39 -2.14
C ARG A 19 -12.28 -0.30 -3.38
N VAL A 20 -12.85 -0.42 -4.59
CA VAL A 20 -12.07 -0.34 -5.84
C VAL A 20 -11.31 0.98 -5.98
N ILE A 21 -11.97 2.12 -5.73
CA ILE A 21 -11.33 3.45 -5.89
C ILE A 21 -10.36 3.79 -4.75
N LEU A 22 -10.61 3.29 -3.53
CA LEU A 22 -9.67 3.42 -2.40
C LEU A 22 -8.41 2.56 -2.61
N SER A 23 -8.54 1.36 -3.21
CA SER A 23 -7.37 0.52 -3.54
C SER A 23 -6.64 0.97 -4.81
N ASN A 24 -7.32 1.67 -5.72
CA ASN A 24 -6.78 2.11 -7.00
C ASN A 24 -7.08 3.58 -7.23
N HIS A 25 -6.17 4.46 -6.80
CA HIS A 25 -6.37 5.91 -6.90
C HIS A 25 -6.46 6.44 -8.34
N LEU A 26 -6.14 5.61 -9.32
CA LEU A 26 -6.43 5.82 -10.74
C LEU A 26 -7.11 4.55 -11.27
N VAL A 27 -8.24 4.73 -11.94
CA VAL A 27 -8.94 3.71 -12.71
C VAL A 27 -9.09 4.23 -14.13
N THR A 28 -8.82 3.39 -15.13
CA THR A 28 -8.94 3.69 -16.55
C THR A 28 -9.85 2.65 -17.20
N GLN A 29 -10.00 2.69 -18.53
CA GLN A 29 -10.77 1.68 -19.25
C GLN A 29 -10.18 0.27 -19.13
N THR A 30 -8.89 0.17 -18.83
CA THR A 30 -8.15 -1.11 -18.77
C THR A 30 -7.57 -1.41 -17.40
N TYR A 31 -7.35 -0.40 -16.55
CA TYR A 31 -6.73 -0.55 -15.22
C TYR A 31 -7.71 -0.19 -14.09
N PRO A 32 -7.75 -0.93 -12.98
CA PRO A 32 -7.07 -2.22 -12.76
C PRO A 32 -7.66 -3.34 -13.62
N ASP A 33 -8.91 -3.20 -14.04
CA ASP A 33 -9.62 -4.09 -14.96
C ASP A 33 -10.74 -3.33 -15.70
N ARG A 34 -11.34 -3.97 -16.71
CA ARG A 34 -12.37 -3.36 -17.59
C ARG A 34 -13.73 -3.13 -16.90
N LEU A 35 -13.98 -3.73 -15.74
CA LEU A 35 -15.24 -3.64 -15.00
C LEU A 35 -15.22 -2.51 -13.96
N ALA A 36 -14.03 -2.09 -13.52
CA ALA A 36 -13.85 -1.07 -12.49
C ALA A 36 -14.46 0.29 -12.88
N LEU A 37 -14.15 0.84 -14.05
CA LEU A 37 -14.64 2.17 -14.45
C LEU A 37 -16.17 2.23 -14.61
N PRO A 38 -16.84 1.28 -15.30
CA PRO A 38 -18.30 1.24 -15.35
C PRO A 38 -18.96 1.18 -13.96
N LEU A 39 -18.37 0.41 -13.04
CA LEU A 39 -18.85 0.32 -11.66
C LEU A 39 -18.74 1.66 -10.93
N LEU A 40 -17.63 2.37 -11.08
CA LEU A 40 -17.45 3.70 -10.48
C LEU A 40 -18.38 4.75 -11.09
N ARG A 41 -18.58 4.73 -12.41
CA ARG A 41 -19.50 5.64 -13.10
C ARG A 41 -20.94 5.49 -12.59
N ARG A 42 -21.37 4.28 -12.24
CA ARG A 42 -22.69 4.03 -11.65
C ARG A 42 -22.91 4.78 -10.33
N TRP A 43 -21.88 4.91 -9.51
CA TRP A 43 -21.93 5.47 -8.15
C TRP A 43 -21.17 6.79 -7.99
N ALA A 44 -20.88 7.47 -9.10
CA ALA A 44 -19.95 8.59 -9.12
C ALA A 44 -20.41 9.78 -8.25
N THR A 45 -21.72 10.00 -8.14
CA THR A 45 -22.28 11.10 -7.34
C THR A 45 -22.14 10.81 -5.85
N GLU A 46 -22.59 9.63 -5.43
CA GLU A 46 -22.57 9.18 -4.04
C GLU A 46 -21.15 9.07 -3.51
N LEU A 47 -20.25 8.47 -4.29
CA LEU A 47 -18.84 8.33 -3.91
C LEU A 47 -18.15 9.69 -3.80
N ARG A 48 -18.46 10.65 -4.68
CA ARG A 48 -17.86 11.99 -4.61
C ARG A 48 -18.25 12.71 -3.31
N ASP A 49 -19.52 12.65 -2.93
CA ASP A 49 -20.02 13.24 -1.68
C ASP A 49 -19.38 12.54 -0.46
N ASP A 50 -19.42 11.21 -0.42
CA ASP A 50 -19.00 10.44 0.75
C ASP A 50 -17.48 10.46 0.96
N LEU A 51 -16.67 10.35 -0.11
CA LEU A 51 -15.21 10.40 0.00
C LEU A 51 -14.72 11.79 0.44
N LEU A 52 -15.40 12.85 -0.02
CA LEU A 52 -15.10 14.21 0.40
C LEU A 52 -15.52 14.47 1.85
N GLU A 53 -16.71 14.00 2.25
CA GLU A 53 -17.24 14.15 3.62
C GLU A 53 -16.35 13.41 4.62
N LEU A 54 -16.03 12.14 4.36
CA LEU A 54 -15.37 11.26 5.31
C LEU A 54 -13.85 11.46 5.37
N PHE A 55 -13.19 11.66 4.23
CA PHE A 55 -11.73 11.66 4.16
C PHE A 55 -11.15 12.99 3.66
N GLY A 56 -11.99 13.87 3.10
CA GLY A 56 -11.50 15.03 2.35
C GLY A 56 -10.95 14.66 0.97
N TYR A 57 -11.16 13.43 0.50
CA TYR A 57 -10.67 12.98 -0.79
C TYR A 57 -11.56 13.47 -1.92
N ARG A 58 -10.95 13.99 -2.99
CA ARG A 58 -11.68 14.47 -4.16
C ARG A 58 -11.75 13.38 -5.21
N LEU A 59 -12.95 13.02 -5.66
CA LEU A 59 -13.15 12.05 -6.73
C LEU A 59 -13.58 12.74 -8.03
N GLU A 60 -12.77 12.59 -9.07
CA GLU A 60 -13.11 12.98 -10.44
C GLU A 60 -13.38 11.72 -11.27
N VAL A 61 -14.54 11.66 -11.92
CA VAL A 61 -14.93 10.56 -12.81
C VAL A 61 -15.31 11.15 -14.16
N THR A 62 -14.67 10.66 -15.20
CA THR A 62 -14.89 11.02 -16.60
C THR A 62 -15.40 9.79 -17.37
N GLU A 63 -15.50 9.92 -18.70
CA GLU A 63 -15.83 8.79 -19.56
C GLU A 63 -14.72 7.72 -19.60
N THR A 64 -13.46 8.14 -19.51
CA THR A 64 -12.28 7.28 -19.72
C THR A 64 -11.46 7.00 -18.46
N THR A 65 -11.64 7.82 -17.41
CA THR A 65 -10.85 7.71 -16.16
C THR A 65 -11.69 7.99 -14.92
N ALA A 66 -11.28 7.42 -13.79
CA ALA A 66 -11.63 7.89 -12.46
C ALA A 66 -10.36 8.10 -11.65
N ARG A 67 -10.24 9.25 -10.97
CA ARG A 67 -9.05 9.66 -10.21
C ARG A 67 -9.46 10.11 -8.81
N LEU A 68 -8.86 9.48 -7.80
CA LEU A 68 -9.03 9.82 -6.39
C LEU A 68 -7.85 10.66 -5.88
N PHE A 69 -8.08 11.94 -5.64
CA PHE A 69 -7.11 12.82 -5.02
C PHE A 69 -7.15 12.63 -3.50
N THR A 70 -6.17 11.92 -2.98
CA THR A 70 -6.00 11.69 -1.55
C THR A 70 -5.27 12.84 -0.87
N VAL A 71 -5.42 12.93 0.44
CA VAL A 71 -4.73 13.90 1.30
C VAL A 71 -3.87 13.10 2.28
N PRO A 72 -2.53 13.16 2.18
CA PRO A 72 -1.66 12.40 3.07
C PRO A 72 -1.56 13.08 4.43
N ASP A 73 -1.66 12.30 5.52
CA ASP A 73 -1.45 12.81 6.89
C ASP A 73 0.01 12.79 7.34
N ARG A 74 0.80 11.93 6.70
CA ARG A 74 2.19 11.63 7.08
C ARG A 74 2.94 11.06 5.88
N LEU A 75 4.25 11.16 5.92
CA LEU A 75 5.11 10.49 4.95
C LEU A 75 5.17 8.99 5.27
N THR A 76 4.80 8.13 4.33
CA THR A 76 4.74 6.68 4.58
C THR A 76 5.59 5.94 3.55
N PRO A 77 6.60 5.16 3.97
CA PRO A 77 7.43 4.37 3.03
C PRO A 77 6.70 3.14 2.48
N GLY A 78 5.50 2.81 2.98
CA GLY A 78 4.81 1.53 2.77
C GLY A 78 4.12 1.31 1.43
N THR A 79 4.01 2.31 0.56
CA THR A 79 3.26 2.20 -0.72
C THR A 79 4.14 2.49 -1.94
N PRO A 80 5.18 1.68 -2.20
CA PRO A 80 6.02 1.90 -3.37
C PRO A 80 5.30 1.54 -4.68
N ALA A 81 5.63 2.26 -5.76
CA ALA A 81 5.41 1.78 -7.11
C ALA A 81 6.16 0.46 -7.33
N ARG A 82 5.53 -0.44 -8.10
CA ARG A 82 6.07 -1.76 -8.42
C ARG A 82 6.06 -2.02 -9.90
N THR A 83 7.05 -2.76 -10.38
CA THR A 83 7.09 -3.24 -11.77
C THR A 83 6.01 -4.31 -11.99
N THR A 84 5.81 -4.73 -13.25
CA THR A 84 4.92 -5.86 -13.59
C THR A 84 5.31 -7.17 -12.90
N ASN A 85 6.59 -7.30 -12.53
CA ASN A 85 7.14 -8.47 -11.83
C ASN A 85 7.26 -8.22 -10.31
N ASP A 86 6.48 -7.28 -9.76
CA ASP A 86 6.36 -6.96 -8.33
C ASP A 86 7.62 -6.38 -7.66
N ARG A 87 8.64 -6.00 -8.45
CA ARG A 87 9.85 -5.34 -7.93
C ARG A 87 9.53 -3.91 -7.51
N THR A 88 9.96 -3.52 -6.31
CA THR A 88 9.85 -2.14 -5.83
C THR A 88 10.68 -1.19 -6.69
N PHE A 89 10.11 -0.03 -7.03
CA PHE A 89 10.83 1.05 -7.70
C PHE A 89 11.95 1.59 -6.81
N ASP A 90 13.13 1.75 -7.39
CA ASP A 90 14.24 2.48 -6.80
C ASP A 90 14.21 3.96 -7.25
N ARG A 91 15.17 4.75 -6.75
CA ARG A 91 15.26 6.18 -7.07
C ARG A 91 15.34 6.48 -8.57
N HIS A 92 16.02 5.65 -9.36
CA HIS A 92 16.17 5.87 -10.80
C HIS A 92 14.85 5.61 -11.53
N ARG A 93 14.13 4.54 -11.18
CA ARG A 93 12.81 4.27 -11.76
C ARG A 93 11.79 5.37 -11.45
N TYR A 94 11.82 5.94 -10.24
CA TYR A 94 10.98 7.10 -9.93
C TYR A 94 11.36 8.34 -10.74
N ALA A 95 12.66 8.62 -10.89
CA ALA A 95 13.14 9.74 -11.70
C ALA A 95 12.71 9.58 -13.17
N TYR A 96 12.94 8.40 -13.76
CA TYR A 96 12.54 8.14 -15.15
C TYR A 96 11.03 8.13 -15.34
N LEU A 97 10.25 7.65 -14.35
CA LEU A 97 8.79 7.74 -14.39
C LEU A 97 8.32 9.20 -14.43
N ALA A 98 8.88 10.07 -13.59
CA ALA A 98 8.53 11.49 -13.56
C ALA A 98 8.91 12.20 -14.87
N LEU A 99 10.12 11.95 -15.38
CA LEU A 99 10.61 12.53 -16.63
C LEU A 99 9.84 12.02 -17.86
N ALA A 100 9.54 10.72 -17.91
CA ALA A 100 8.73 10.15 -18.99
C ALA A 100 7.32 10.74 -18.99
N LEU A 101 6.71 10.90 -17.82
CA LEU A 101 5.39 11.52 -17.71
C LEU A 101 5.40 12.99 -18.18
N ALA A 102 6.45 13.74 -17.86
CA ALA A 102 6.64 15.10 -18.37
C ALA A 102 6.82 15.15 -19.90
N ALA A 103 7.60 14.22 -20.47
CA ALA A 103 7.78 14.10 -21.91
C ALA A 103 6.47 13.74 -22.63
N LEU A 104 5.72 12.76 -22.13
CA LEU A 104 4.41 12.37 -22.67
C LEU A 104 3.40 13.51 -22.63
N GLY A 105 3.43 14.35 -21.61
CA GLY A 105 2.56 15.54 -21.52
C GLY A 105 2.81 16.58 -22.63
N ARG A 106 3.97 16.55 -23.28
CA ARG A 106 4.36 17.47 -24.37
C ARG A 106 4.37 16.81 -25.74
N ALA A 107 4.30 15.48 -25.79
CA ALA A 107 4.36 14.71 -27.01
C ALA A 107 3.08 14.80 -27.85
N GLY A 108 3.16 14.27 -29.08
CA GLY A 108 2.03 14.14 -30.00
C GLY A 108 0.96 13.15 -29.53
N ASN A 109 0.38 12.41 -30.47
CA ASN A 109 -0.53 11.29 -30.15
C ASN A 109 0.21 9.95 -30.08
N GLN A 110 1.40 9.89 -30.67
CA GLN A 110 2.27 8.71 -30.70
C GLN A 110 3.69 9.13 -30.37
N ILE A 111 4.48 8.19 -29.84
CA ILE A 111 5.90 8.37 -29.55
C ILE A 111 6.61 7.02 -29.64
N THR A 112 7.83 6.99 -30.18
CA THR A 112 8.66 5.77 -30.12
C THR A 112 9.38 5.64 -28.78
N LEU A 113 9.80 4.44 -28.42
CA LEU A 113 10.52 4.22 -27.17
C LEU A 113 11.88 4.92 -27.19
N SER A 114 12.55 4.92 -28.34
CA SER A 114 13.81 5.66 -28.53
C SER A 114 13.61 7.18 -28.41
N GLU A 115 12.57 7.75 -29.01
CA GLU A 115 12.26 9.18 -28.89
C GLU A 115 11.95 9.56 -27.44
N LEU A 116 11.17 8.74 -26.73
CA LEU A 116 10.90 8.94 -25.31
C LEU A 116 12.19 8.86 -24.48
N ALA A 117 13.07 7.90 -24.77
CA ALA A 117 14.36 7.77 -24.09
C ALA A 117 15.25 9.00 -24.31
N ASP A 118 15.28 9.54 -25.53
CA ASP A 118 16.04 10.75 -25.86
C ASP A 118 15.51 11.98 -25.09
N HIS A 119 14.18 12.14 -25.01
CA HIS A 119 13.57 13.20 -24.20
C HIS A 119 13.90 13.05 -22.71
N VAL A 120 13.81 11.83 -22.17
CA VAL A 120 14.15 11.55 -20.77
C VAL A 120 15.63 11.79 -20.51
N ALA A 121 16.52 11.40 -21.42
CA ALA A 121 17.96 11.63 -21.31
C ALA A 121 18.29 13.12 -21.30
N ALA A 122 17.67 13.89 -22.19
CA ALA A 122 17.89 15.33 -22.29
C ALA A 122 17.47 16.08 -21.01
N GLU A 123 16.31 15.73 -20.45
CA GLU A 123 15.82 16.33 -19.20
C GLU A 123 16.60 15.83 -17.98
N ALA A 124 16.94 14.53 -17.93
CA ALA A 124 17.76 13.96 -16.88
C ALA A 124 19.12 14.68 -16.76
N ALA A 125 19.74 15.02 -17.90
CA ALA A 125 21.02 15.72 -17.93
C ALA A 125 20.98 17.11 -17.27
N GLN A 126 19.79 17.70 -17.07
CA GLN A 126 19.61 18.98 -16.36
C GLN A 126 19.52 18.82 -14.83
N VAL A 127 19.40 17.59 -14.33
CA VAL A 127 19.20 17.30 -12.91
C VAL A 127 20.45 16.64 -12.32
N PRO A 128 21.19 17.32 -11.42
CA PRO A 128 22.36 16.73 -10.79
C PRO A 128 22.05 15.39 -10.12
N GLY A 129 22.87 14.37 -10.41
CA GLY A 129 22.70 13.02 -9.86
C GLY A 129 21.68 12.15 -10.59
N VAL A 130 21.01 12.66 -11.63
CA VAL A 130 20.16 11.89 -12.53
C VAL A 130 20.84 11.84 -13.90
N ALA A 131 21.01 10.63 -14.44
CA ALA A 131 21.49 10.44 -15.80
C ALA A 131 20.84 9.19 -16.39
N LEU A 132 20.44 9.26 -17.65
CA LEU A 132 20.02 8.11 -18.42
C LEU A 132 21.03 7.90 -19.56
N SER A 133 21.72 6.78 -19.56
CA SER A 133 22.59 6.35 -20.66
C SER A 133 22.08 5.04 -21.22
N THR A 134 21.69 5.04 -22.49
CA THR A 134 21.21 3.85 -23.19
C THR A 134 22.29 2.78 -23.36
N ASP A 135 23.57 3.08 -23.16
CA ASP A 135 24.65 2.08 -23.13
C ASP A 135 24.62 1.23 -21.84
N ARG A 136 24.13 1.80 -20.74
CA ARG A 136 24.06 1.13 -19.43
C ARG A 136 22.80 0.28 -19.32
N ALA A 137 22.97 -1.04 -19.22
CA ALA A 137 21.84 -1.98 -19.11
C ALA A 137 20.91 -1.66 -17.93
N ALA A 138 21.46 -1.29 -16.77
CA ALA A 138 20.65 -0.94 -15.59
C ALA A 138 19.75 0.29 -15.82
N ASP A 139 20.23 1.29 -16.58
CA ASP A 139 19.43 2.48 -16.91
C ASP A 139 18.31 2.12 -17.88
N ARG A 140 18.62 1.32 -18.92
CA ARG A 140 17.62 0.81 -19.86
C ARG A 140 16.53 0.02 -19.16
N ASP A 141 16.91 -0.90 -18.28
CA ASP A 141 15.97 -1.71 -17.51
C ASP A 141 15.07 -0.85 -16.61
N ALA A 142 15.65 0.13 -15.91
CA ALA A 142 14.90 1.06 -15.07
C ALA A 142 13.94 1.95 -15.88
N PHE A 143 14.35 2.39 -17.08
CA PHE A 143 13.51 3.17 -17.98
C PHE A 143 12.35 2.32 -18.53
N VAL A 144 12.62 1.11 -18.99
CA VAL A 144 11.58 0.18 -19.48
C VAL A 144 10.62 -0.22 -18.36
N ASP A 145 11.10 -0.39 -17.12
CA ASP A 145 10.23 -0.59 -15.95
C ASP A 145 9.27 0.60 -15.72
N ALA A 146 9.75 1.84 -15.89
CA ALA A 146 8.92 3.04 -15.77
C ALA A 146 7.88 3.16 -16.90
N VAL A 147 8.29 2.87 -18.14
CA VAL A 147 7.39 2.81 -19.31
C VAL A 147 6.34 1.70 -19.13
N GLY A 148 6.75 0.52 -18.66
CA GLY A 148 5.85 -0.59 -18.37
C GLY A 148 4.82 -0.24 -17.28
N TRP A 149 5.20 0.56 -16.28
CA TRP A 149 4.28 1.05 -15.25
C TRP A 149 3.23 2.02 -15.80
N LEU A 150 3.61 2.88 -16.74
CA LEU A 150 2.71 3.78 -17.46
C LEU A 150 1.76 3.01 -18.38
N ALA A 151 2.29 2.04 -19.12
CA ALA A 151 1.53 1.16 -20.00
C ALA A 151 0.50 0.33 -19.23
N ALA A 152 0.88 -0.23 -18.07
CA ALA A 152 -0.02 -1.00 -17.21
C ALA A 152 -1.23 -0.18 -16.73
N ARG A 153 -1.10 1.16 -16.63
CA ARG A 153 -2.19 2.07 -16.27
C ARG A 153 -2.94 2.65 -17.47
N GLY A 154 -2.53 2.31 -18.70
CA GLY A 154 -3.12 2.78 -19.93
C GLY A 154 -2.75 4.21 -20.30
N ALA A 155 -1.67 4.78 -19.73
CA ALA A 155 -1.18 6.09 -20.15
C ALA A 155 -0.59 6.06 -21.57
N ILE A 156 -0.06 4.90 -21.94
CA ILE A 156 0.44 4.57 -23.26
C ILE A 156 0.00 3.15 -23.63
N VAL A 157 -0.20 2.87 -24.91
CA VAL A 157 -0.60 1.55 -25.42
C VAL A 157 0.33 1.17 -26.56
N LEU A 158 0.87 -0.05 -26.52
CA LEU A 158 1.76 -0.55 -27.57
C LEU A 158 0.98 -0.66 -28.88
N ALA A 159 1.37 0.13 -29.88
CA ALA A 159 0.79 0.12 -31.21
C ALA A 159 1.54 -0.86 -32.13
N ASP A 160 2.88 -0.88 -32.04
CA ASP A 160 3.75 -1.78 -32.81
C ASP A 160 5.11 -1.99 -32.11
N GLY A 161 5.80 -3.08 -32.41
CA GLY A 161 7.15 -3.38 -31.92
C GLY A 161 7.23 -4.08 -30.55
N ASP A 162 8.40 -4.02 -29.91
CA ASP A 162 8.69 -4.67 -28.62
C ASP A 162 9.68 -3.88 -27.76
N ALA A 163 9.25 -3.53 -26.55
CA ALA A 163 10.07 -2.84 -25.56
C ALA A 163 11.20 -3.71 -24.98
N GLY A 164 11.00 -5.03 -24.90
CA GLY A 164 12.03 -5.96 -24.42
C GLY A 164 13.21 -6.05 -25.39
N GLY A 165 12.92 -6.04 -26.70
CA GLY A 165 13.90 -5.91 -27.76
C GLY A 165 14.76 -4.65 -27.62
N TRP A 166 14.15 -3.49 -27.36
CA TRP A 166 14.88 -2.24 -27.13
C TRP A 166 15.76 -2.29 -25.87
N ALA A 167 15.26 -2.87 -24.78
CA ALA A 167 16.06 -3.05 -23.55
C ALA A 167 17.32 -3.89 -23.79
N SER A 168 17.22 -4.90 -24.66
CA SER A 168 18.34 -5.78 -25.00
C SER A 168 19.30 -5.12 -25.99
N ASN A 169 18.78 -4.48 -27.03
CA ASN A 169 19.55 -3.78 -28.06
C ASN A 169 18.76 -2.59 -28.63
N PRO A 170 19.02 -1.35 -28.13
CA PRO A 170 18.33 -0.15 -28.60
C PRO A 170 18.51 0.16 -30.08
N ALA A 171 19.58 -0.33 -30.73
CA ALA A 171 19.84 -0.10 -32.14
C ALA A 171 19.01 -1.01 -33.08
N ALA A 172 18.41 -2.08 -32.54
CA ALA A 172 17.69 -3.08 -33.32
C ALA A 172 16.24 -3.32 -32.86
N GLY A 173 15.92 -3.03 -31.60
CA GLY A 173 14.57 -3.10 -31.06
C GLY A 173 13.94 -1.71 -30.97
N GLU A 174 12.65 -1.61 -31.27
CA GLU A 174 11.87 -0.38 -31.18
C GLU A 174 10.43 -0.72 -30.76
N ALA A 175 9.75 0.23 -30.13
CA ALA A 175 8.33 0.15 -29.82
C ALA A 175 7.66 1.48 -30.09
N LEU A 176 6.53 1.45 -30.80
CA LEU A 176 5.67 2.60 -31.03
C LEU A 176 4.50 2.56 -30.04
N TYR A 177 4.26 3.67 -29.37
CA TYR A 177 3.17 3.80 -28.41
C TYR A 177 2.15 4.85 -28.84
N ASP A 178 0.86 4.52 -28.72
CA ASP A 178 -0.23 5.48 -28.68
C ASP A 178 -0.33 6.10 -27.27
N ILE A 179 -0.53 7.41 -27.17
CA ILE A 179 -0.60 8.14 -25.90
C ILE A 179 -2.06 8.44 -25.54
N ASP A 180 -2.51 7.99 -24.37
CA ASP A 180 -3.79 8.43 -23.81
C ASP A 180 -3.60 9.70 -22.97
N ARG A 181 -3.88 10.85 -23.60
CA ARG A 181 -3.76 12.16 -22.95
C ARG A 181 -4.65 12.31 -21.72
N SER A 182 -5.81 11.66 -21.68
CA SER A 182 -6.72 11.74 -20.53
C SER A 182 -6.09 11.06 -19.31
N VAL A 183 -5.44 9.92 -19.53
CA VAL A 183 -4.74 9.17 -18.48
C VAL A 183 -3.45 9.88 -18.05
N VAL A 184 -2.65 10.39 -18.98
CA VAL A 184 -1.44 11.19 -18.67
C VAL A 184 -1.79 12.38 -17.79
N VAL A 185 -2.84 13.13 -18.15
CA VAL A 185 -3.33 14.27 -17.37
C VAL A 185 -3.94 13.84 -16.04
N ALA A 186 -4.52 12.65 -15.91
CA ALA A 186 -5.05 12.14 -14.65
C ALA A 186 -3.94 11.68 -13.67
N LEU A 187 -2.83 11.16 -14.19
CA LEU A 187 -1.70 10.68 -13.39
C LEU A 187 -1.01 11.80 -12.61
N PHE A 188 -0.79 12.95 -13.24
CA PHE A 188 -0.08 14.07 -12.62
C PHE A 188 -0.92 15.34 -12.58
N ARG A 189 -1.63 15.51 -11.46
CA ARG A 189 -2.20 16.80 -11.04
C ARG A 189 -1.87 17.00 -9.57
N PRO A 190 -0.70 17.58 -9.27
CA PRO A 190 -0.34 17.86 -7.88
C PRO A 190 -1.37 18.82 -7.28
N PRO A 191 -1.65 18.72 -5.96
CA PRO A 191 -2.65 19.55 -5.29
C PRO A 191 -2.27 21.05 -5.29
N ARG A 192 -0.98 21.35 -5.51
CA ARG A 192 -0.39 22.69 -5.60
C ARG A 192 0.65 22.72 -6.71
N ALA A 193 0.98 23.91 -7.21
CA ALA A 193 2.08 24.06 -8.13
C ALA A 193 3.41 23.71 -7.44
N LEU A 194 4.09 22.65 -7.90
CA LEU A 194 5.33 22.16 -7.27
C LEU A 194 6.46 23.20 -7.26
N GLN A 195 6.44 24.17 -8.18
CA GLN A 195 7.41 25.26 -8.24
C GLN A 195 7.32 26.24 -7.04
N HIS A 196 6.21 26.22 -6.29
CA HIS A 196 6.03 27.04 -5.08
C HIS A 196 6.24 26.22 -3.79
N LEU A 197 6.66 24.96 -3.92
CA LEU A 197 6.84 24.09 -2.77
C LEU A 197 8.17 24.44 -2.09
N THR A 198 8.09 24.99 -0.89
CA THR A 198 9.26 25.30 -0.03
C THR A 198 9.46 24.27 1.08
N SER A 199 8.42 23.49 1.39
CA SER A 199 8.49 22.33 2.28
C SER A 199 7.50 21.26 1.82
N VAL A 200 7.88 20.00 1.95
CA VAL A 200 7.04 18.82 1.72
C VAL A 200 5.86 18.78 2.70
N ARG A 201 5.97 19.45 3.86
CA ARG A 201 4.87 19.59 4.82
C ARG A 201 3.62 20.21 4.19
N SER A 202 3.79 21.09 3.20
CA SER A 202 2.69 21.72 2.45
C SER A 202 1.86 20.76 1.60
N LEU A 203 2.32 19.51 1.43
CA LEU A 203 1.58 18.42 0.80
C LEU A 203 0.74 17.61 1.79
N LEU A 204 0.97 17.77 3.11
CA LEU A 204 0.28 17.03 4.16
C LEU A 204 -1.04 17.71 4.56
N ALA A 205 -1.95 16.94 5.15
CA ALA A 205 -3.21 17.43 5.71
C ALA A 205 -2.98 18.49 6.79
N GLY A 206 -3.89 19.48 6.87
CA GLY A 206 -3.89 20.48 7.94
C GLY A 206 -3.12 21.78 7.64
N GLU A 207 -2.31 21.84 6.57
CA GLU A 207 -1.71 23.11 6.14
C GLU A 207 -2.64 23.89 5.21
N GLN A 208 -3.44 24.80 5.78
CA GLN A 208 -4.23 25.76 5.01
C GLN A 208 -3.31 26.77 4.30
N SER A 209 -3.79 27.34 3.20
CA SER A 209 -3.06 28.30 2.37
C SER A 209 -2.66 29.55 3.17
N ALA A 210 -1.49 30.12 2.89
CA ALA A 210 -1.06 31.43 3.43
C ALA A 210 -2.07 32.59 3.15
N LEU A 211 -3.11 32.34 2.34
CA LEU A 211 -4.20 33.29 2.10
C LEU A 211 -5.25 33.36 3.22
N ASP A 212 -5.16 32.52 4.26
CA ASP A 212 -6.03 32.52 5.45
C ASP A 212 -5.33 33.08 6.71
N GLU A 213 -4.30 33.92 6.53
CA GLU A 213 -3.42 34.48 7.59
C GLU A 213 -4.10 35.44 8.60
N ASP A 214 -5.37 35.80 8.43
CA ASP A 214 -6.08 36.76 9.30
C ASP A 214 -6.57 36.19 10.64
N ALA A 215 -5.88 35.22 11.26
CA ALA A 215 -6.19 34.83 12.64
C ALA A 215 -4.95 34.62 13.51
N ILE A 216 -4.55 35.70 14.17
CA ILE A 216 -3.61 35.70 15.29
C ILE A 216 -4.31 35.02 16.50
N GLY A 217 -4.01 33.75 16.74
CA GLY A 217 -4.47 33.01 17.92
C GLY A 217 -4.30 31.49 17.80
N TYR A 218 -4.09 30.81 18.92
CA TYR A 218 -4.13 29.34 19.04
C TYR A 218 -5.46 28.83 18.48
N ARG A 219 -5.46 28.30 17.25
CA ARG A 219 -6.62 27.58 16.72
C ARG A 219 -6.57 26.15 17.28
N PRO A 220 -7.52 25.72 18.13
CA PRO A 220 -7.67 24.30 18.42
C PRO A 220 -7.82 23.54 17.11
N ALA A 221 -7.26 22.33 17.04
CA ALA A 221 -7.30 21.51 15.83
C ALA A 221 -8.74 21.40 15.32
N ASP A 222 -8.97 21.62 14.01
CA ASP A 222 -10.30 21.57 13.42
C ASP A 222 -10.92 20.19 13.69
N PRO A 223 -12.00 20.08 14.50
CA PRO A 223 -12.58 18.79 14.85
C PRO A 223 -13.03 17.99 13.62
N ARG A 224 -13.40 18.67 12.52
CA ARG A 224 -13.74 18.01 11.26
C ARG A 224 -12.52 17.35 10.63
N GLU A 225 -11.37 18.00 10.69
CA GLU A 225 -10.13 17.46 10.14
C GLU A 225 -9.57 16.33 11.00
N ILE A 226 -9.66 16.43 12.34
CA ILE A 226 -9.35 15.30 13.23
C ILE A 226 -10.21 14.09 12.87
N SER A 227 -11.52 14.30 12.67
CA SER A 227 -12.44 13.25 12.26
C SER A 227 -12.06 12.62 10.92
N ARG A 228 -11.67 13.42 9.92
CA ARG A 228 -11.19 12.92 8.63
C ARG A 228 -9.88 12.15 8.77
N ARG A 229 -8.90 12.68 9.49
CA ARG A 229 -7.60 12.05 9.75
C ARG A 229 -7.77 10.67 10.39
N MET A 230 -8.64 10.54 11.39
CA MET A 230 -8.92 9.23 12.00
C MET A 230 -9.57 8.25 11.01
N ARG A 231 -10.51 8.71 10.18
CA ARG A 231 -11.12 7.87 9.14
C ARG A 231 -10.12 7.47 8.05
N ARG A 232 -9.23 8.38 7.63
CA ARG A 232 -8.13 8.08 6.69
C ARG A 232 -7.20 7.02 7.27
N ALA A 233 -6.79 7.18 8.53
CA ALA A 233 -6.00 6.18 9.23
C ALA A 233 -6.66 4.80 9.24
N LEU A 234 -7.99 4.72 9.43
CA LEU A 234 -8.74 3.45 9.43
C LEU A 234 -8.78 2.75 8.06
N VAL A 235 -8.65 3.47 6.94
CA VAL A 235 -8.63 2.87 5.60
C VAL A 235 -7.23 2.68 5.03
N GLU A 236 -6.25 3.46 5.49
CA GLU A 236 -4.86 3.43 4.99
C GLU A 236 -3.95 2.49 5.81
N ARG A 237 -4.29 2.19 7.06
CA ARG A 237 -3.43 1.43 7.98
C ARG A 237 -4.03 0.07 8.32
N PRO A 238 -3.20 -1.00 8.46
CA PRO A 238 -3.70 -2.31 8.90
C PRO A 238 -4.36 -2.26 10.28
N VAL A 239 -3.77 -1.50 11.20
CA VAL A 239 -4.27 -1.26 12.56
C VAL A 239 -4.00 0.19 12.95
N VAL A 240 -4.97 0.81 13.61
CA VAL A 240 -4.88 2.16 14.17
C VAL A 240 -4.78 2.06 15.69
N TYR A 241 -3.58 2.22 16.24
CA TYR A 241 -3.34 2.17 17.68
C TYR A 241 -3.58 3.53 18.32
N ALA A 242 -4.35 3.57 19.41
CA ALA A 242 -4.68 4.81 20.11
C ALA A 242 -3.43 5.50 20.67
N ASP A 243 -2.45 4.73 21.13
CA ASP A 243 -1.24 5.24 21.78
C ASP A 243 -0.27 5.97 20.84
N GLU A 244 -0.52 5.98 19.53
CA GLU A 244 0.24 6.77 18.55
C GLU A 244 -0.31 8.20 18.37
N PHE A 245 -1.41 8.54 19.05
CA PHE A 245 -2.17 9.77 18.82
C PHE A 245 -2.30 10.64 20.08
N GLY A 246 -2.54 11.94 19.88
CA GLY A 246 -2.85 12.88 20.95
C GLY A 246 -4.28 12.70 21.50
N ASP A 247 -4.60 13.41 22.58
CA ASP A 247 -5.87 13.24 23.32
C ASP A 247 -7.13 13.41 22.45
N ASP A 248 -7.18 14.46 21.63
CA ASP A 248 -8.33 14.74 20.76
C ASP A 248 -8.56 13.64 19.72
N GLU A 249 -7.47 13.13 19.15
CA GLU A 249 -7.49 12.05 18.16
C GLU A 249 -7.89 10.72 18.79
N ARG A 250 -7.37 10.41 20.00
CA ARG A 250 -7.78 9.23 20.77
C ARG A 250 -9.26 9.28 21.13
N LEU A 251 -9.75 10.45 21.55
CA LEU A 251 -11.17 10.67 21.82
C LEU A 251 -12.01 10.45 20.56
N GLN A 252 -11.59 11.03 19.43
CA GLN A 252 -12.28 10.86 18.16
C GLN A 252 -12.28 9.40 17.69
N LEU A 253 -11.16 8.67 17.82
CA LEU A 253 -11.07 7.25 17.48
C LEU A 253 -11.99 6.38 18.35
N ALA A 254 -12.13 6.73 19.64
CA ALA A 254 -12.99 6.01 20.57
C ALA A 254 -14.50 6.14 20.24
N LEU A 255 -14.92 7.19 19.51
CA LEU A 255 -16.31 7.36 19.11
C LEU A 255 -16.76 6.23 18.17
N PRO A 256 -17.82 5.48 18.49
CA PRO A 256 -18.31 4.38 17.63
C PRO A 256 -18.59 4.82 16.18
N ARG A 257 -19.04 6.07 16.03
CA ARG A 257 -19.39 6.64 14.73
C ARG A 257 -18.20 6.75 13.78
N THR A 258 -16.99 6.95 14.30
CA THR A 258 -15.78 7.08 13.47
C THR A 258 -15.54 5.82 12.66
N ALA A 259 -15.62 4.66 13.30
CA ALA A 259 -15.49 3.37 12.62
C ALA A 259 -16.73 3.03 11.78
N SER A 260 -17.94 3.23 12.32
CA SER A 260 -19.17 2.85 11.60
C SER A 260 -19.37 3.63 10.29
N ASP A 261 -18.93 4.89 10.24
CA ASP A 261 -18.97 5.67 8.98
C ASP A 261 -18.07 5.02 7.90
N VAL A 262 -16.93 4.43 8.30
CA VAL A 262 -16.06 3.68 7.38
C VAL A 262 -16.69 2.34 7.01
N GLU A 263 -17.28 1.61 7.95
CA GLU A 263 -18.00 0.35 7.69
C GLU A 263 -19.14 0.56 6.68
N ASP A 264 -19.96 1.59 6.86
CA ASP A 264 -21.08 1.91 5.98
C ASP A 264 -20.60 2.16 4.54
N LEU A 265 -19.52 2.93 4.35
CA LEU A 265 -18.95 3.24 3.03
C LEU A 265 -18.32 2.02 2.38
N THR A 266 -17.52 1.27 3.14
CA THR A 266 -16.57 0.29 2.58
C THR A 266 -17.00 -1.16 2.72
N GLY A 267 -17.97 -1.46 3.59
CA GLY A 267 -18.33 -2.82 3.97
C GLY A 267 -17.25 -3.58 4.75
N LEU A 268 -16.19 -2.90 5.19
CA LEU A 268 -15.24 -3.45 6.15
C LEU A 268 -15.92 -3.63 7.52
N VAL A 269 -15.34 -4.48 8.36
CA VAL A 269 -15.85 -4.76 9.71
C VAL A 269 -14.84 -4.27 10.74
N ALA A 270 -15.25 -3.36 11.62
CA ALA A 270 -14.38 -2.82 12.66
C ALA A 270 -14.22 -3.82 13.81
N GLU A 271 -12.99 -4.28 14.03
CA GLU A 271 -12.59 -4.91 15.28
C GLU A 271 -12.06 -3.83 16.23
N ARG A 272 -12.83 -3.55 17.29
CA ARG A 272 -12.51 -2.48 18.26
C ARG A 272 -12.01 -3.09 19.56
N ARG A 273 -10.88 -2.58 20.05
CA ARG A 273 -10.30 -2.90 21.35
C ARG A 273 -9.95 -1.63 22.11
N ALA A 274 -9.51 -1.76 23.35
CA ALA A 274 -9.11 -0.61 24.15
C ALA A 274 -7.87 0.08 23.56
N GLU A 275 -7.00 -0.70 22.92
CA GLU A 275 -5.71 -0.26 22.38
C GLU A 275 -5.82 0.34 20.98
N GLY A 276 -6.93 0.10 20.26
CA GLY A 276 -7.07 0.55 18.87
C GLY A 276 -8.17 -0.13 18.08
N ILE A 277 -8.17 0.12 16.77
CA ILE A 277 -9.17 -0.39 15.82
C ILE A 277 -8.46 -0.99 14.60
N ALA A 278 -8.91 -2.15 14.14
CA ALA A 278 -8.54 -2.74 12.87
C ALA A 278 -9.77 -2.88 11.97
N MET A 279 -9.67 -2.45 10.71
CA MET A 279 -10.74 -2.60 9.73
C MET A 279 -10.53 -3.90 8.94
N ILE A 280 -11.37 -4.90 9.21
CA ILE A 280 -11.25 -6.24 8.62
C ILE A 280 -11.97 -6.26 7.27
N ASP A 281 -11.27 -6.72 6.23
CA ASP A 281 -11.85 -6.92 4.90
C ASP A 281 -12.38 -8.35 4.73
N PRO A 282 -13.70 -8.59 4.88
CA PRO A 282 -14.27 -9.91 4.68
C PRO A 282 -14.22 -10.36 3.21
N SER A 283 -14.12 -9.42 2.26
CA SER A 283 -14.07 -9.74 0.83
C SER A 283 -12.67 -10.17 0.38
N GLY A 284 -11.64 -9.73 1.12
CA GLY A 284 -10.23 -9.90 0.79
C GLY A 284 -9.88 -9.35 -0.59
N ARG A 285 -10.48 -8.20 -0.95
CA ARG A 285 -10.31 -7.48 -2.24
C ARG A 285 -9.85 -6.02 -2.07
N MET A 286 -9.80 -5.50 -0.84
CA MET A 286 -9.29 -4.17 -0.52
C MET A 286 -7.89 -4.24 0.07
N SER A 287 -7.63 -5.20 0.96
CA SER A 287 -6.30 -5.38 1.57
C SER A 287 -5.27 -5.84 0.54
N ASP A 288 -4.10 -5.20 0.54
CA ASP A 288 -2.95 -5.55 -0.30
C ASP A 288 -2.26 -6.84 0.15
N VAL A 289 -2.32 -7.14 1.46
CA VAL A 289 -1.88 -8.41 2.05
C VAL A 289 -3.09 -9.18 2.57
N ARG A 290 -3.30 -10.38 2.03
CA ARG A 290 -4.21 -11.34 2.65
C ARG A 290 -3.50 -12.06 3.80
N PHE A 291 -4.05 -11.94 5.01
CA PHE A 291 -3.56 -12.65 6.18
C PHE A 291 -4.73 -13.07 7.09
N PRO A 292 -4.79 -14.33 7.54
CA PRO A 292 -3.91 -15.44 7.18
C PRO A 292 -4.03 -15.85 5.70
N SER A 293 -2.97 -16.43 5.14
CA SER A 293 -2.95 -16.91 3.75
C SER A 293 -2.14 -18.20 3.59
N THR A 294 -2.16 -18.76 2.37
CA THR A 294 -1.43 -19.98 2.03
C THR A 294 0.04 -19.71 1.79
N GLY A 295 0.88 -20.71 2.01
CA GLY A 295 2.32 -20.65 1.77
C GLY A 295 3.12 -20.62 3.07
N THR A 296 4.36 -21.11 3.00
CA THR A 296 5.20 -21.35 4.18
C THR A 296 5.42 -20.10 5.02
N VAL A 297 5.76 -18.96 4.41
CA VAL A 297 6.01 -17.71 5.15
C VAL A 297 4.76 -17.24 5.90
N ALA A 298 3.59 -17.26 5.25
CA ALA A 298 2.33 -16.84 5.87
C ALA A 298 1.88 -17.78 6.99
N GLN A 299 2.06 -19.10 6.80
CA GLN A 299 1.76 -20.10 7.83
C GLN A 299 2.68 -19.97 9.04
N VAL A 300 3.99 -19.80 8.82
CA VAL A 300 4.96 -19.62 9.90
C VAL A 300 4.74 -18.29 10.61
N ALA A 301 4.43 -17.21 9.88
CA ALA A 301 4.07 -15.93 10.50
C ALA A 301 2.82 -16.04 11.38
N LEU A 302 1.79 -16.78 10.94
CA LEU A 302 0.59 -17.03 11.75
C LEU A 302 0.91 -17.79 13.04
N LEU A 303 1.73 -18.84 12.95
CA LEU A 303 2.12 -19.63 14.12
C LEU A 303 2.99 -18.83 15.08
N LEU A 304 3.97 -18.13 14.54
CA LEU A 304 4.83 -17.23 15.30
C LEU A 304 4.02 -16.13 15.99
N ALA A 305 2.99 -15.58 15.33
CA ALA A 305 2.08 -14.61 15.96
C ALA A 305 1.29 -15.23 17.14
N GLY A 306 0.91 -16.50 17.04
CA GLY A 306 0.32 -17.25 18.16
C GLY A 306 1.29 -17.39 19.33
N GLU A 307 2.51 -17.87 19.08
CA GLU A 307 3.56 -18.01 20.10
C GLU A 307 3.90 -16.66 20.78
N MET A 308 3.98 -15.58 19.99
CA MET A 308 4.19 -14.22 20.52
C MET A 308 3.03 -13.77 21.40
N ALA A 309 1.79 -13.99 20.95
CA ALA A 309 0.60 -13.64 21.73
C ALA A 309 0.56 -14.41 23.06
N ASP A 310 0.80 -15.71 23.02
CA ASP A 310 0.80 -16.57 24.20
C ASP A 310 1.93 -16.16 25.16
N ARG A 311 3.15 -15.91 24.65
CA ARG A 311 4.29 -15.46 25.47
C ARG A 311 4.09 -14.11 26.15
N VAL A 312 3.42 -13.16 25.49
CA VAL A 312 3.15 -11.82 26.04
C VAL A 312 2.00 -11.84 27.06
N LEU A 313 1.06 -12.77 26.92
CA LEU A 313 -0.10 -12.91 27.80
C LEU A 313 0.15 -13.88 28.97
N ASP A 314 1.21 -14.67 28.93
CA ASP A 314 1.59 -15.60 29.99
C ASP A 314 2.05 -14.84 31.25
N LEU A 315 1.23 -14.93 32.31
CA LEU A 315 1.47 -14.31 33.61
C LEU A 315 2.45 -15.10 34.48
N ASP A 316 2.66 -16.39 34.19
CA ASP A 316 3.54 -17.27 34.94
C ASP A 316 4.97 -17.25 34.39
N ALA A 317 5.16 -16.78 33.16
CA ALA A 317 6.47 -16.59 32.54
C ALA A 317 7.23 -15.37 33.13
N PRO A 318 8.58 -15.34 33.05
CA PRO A 318 9.36 -14.17 33.42
C PRO A 318 8.90 -12.91 32.67
N GLU A 319 8.88 -11.77 33.37
CA GLU A 319 8.47 -10.50 32.78
C GLU A 319 9.38 -10.12 31.60
N LEU A 320 8.77 -9.69 30.50
CA LEU A 320 9.48 -9.22 29.32
C LEU A 320 9.90 -7.75 29.50
N PRO A 321 11.11 -7.37 29.04
CA PRO A 321 11.49 -5.96 28.91
C PRO A 321 10.45 -5.20 28.08
N ARG A 322 10.15 -3.95 28.48
CA ARG A 322 9.19 -3.10 27.77
C ARG A 322 9.83 -1.82 27.29
N HIS A 323 9.69 -1.52 26.00
CA HIS A 323 10.28 -0.36 25.35
C HIS A 323 9.21 0.47 24.64
N PRO A 324 9.37 1.80 24.57
CA PRO A 324 8.53 2.63 23.73
C PRO A 324 8.73 2.29 22.25
N LEU A 325 7.77 2.66 21.40
CA LEU A 325 7.97 2.56 19.96
C LEU A 325 9.12 3.47 19.52
N PRO A 326 9.92 3.05 18.52
CA PRO A 326 10.91 3.93 17.91
C PRO A 326 10.23 5.15 17.30
N ASP A 327 10.95 6.27 17.22
CA ASP A 327 10.46 7.43 16.47
C ASP A 327 10.17 7.01 15.03
N SER A 328 9.02 7.46 14.54
CA SER A 328 8.61 7.39 13.14
C SER A 328 9.63 7.96 12.15
N GLY A 329 10.57 8.81 12.61
CA GLY A 329 11.56 9.49 11.76
C GLY A 329 10.94 10.52 10.81
N GLN A 330 9.68 10.93 11.04
CA GLN A 330 8.97 11.89 10.19
C GLN A 330 9.73 13.21 10.08
N HIS A 331 10.25 13.72 11.20
CA HIS A 331 10.98 14.99 11.24
C HIS A 331 12.22 14.93 10.36
N ASP A 332 13.05 13.91 10.55
CA ASP A 332 14.27 13.71 9.77
C ASP A 332 13.97 13.51 8.28
N LEU A 333 12.91 12.77 7.96
CA LEU A 333 12.50 12.55 6.58
C LEU A 333 12.00 13.85 5.92
N ILE A 334 11.21 14.66 6.64
CA ILE A 334 10.78 15.98 6.16
C ILE A 334 12.00 16.87 5.95
N ALA A 335 12.91 16.96 6.92
CA ALA A 335 14.12 17.78 6.82
C ALA A 335 15.00 17.35 5.62
N HIS A 336 15.15 16.04 5.40
CA HIS A 336 15.91 15.51 4.27
C HIS A 336 15.26 15.84 2.93
N LEU A 337 13.93 15.72 2.82
CA LEU A 337 13.22 16.05 1.60
C LEU A 337 13.20 17.56 1.34
N ASP A 338 13.03 18.38 2.38
CA ASP A 338 13.05 19.83 2.28
C ASP A 338 14.41 20.33 1.81
N ALA A 339 15.50 19.75 2.32
CA ALA A 339 16.86 20.05 1.85
C ALA A 339 17.12 19.64 0.39
N ALA A 340 16.30 18.75 -0.17
CA ALA A 340 16.38 18.30 -1.57
C ALA A 340 15.48 19.09 -2.53
N ILE A 341 14.61 19.98 -2.01
CA ILE A 341 13.81 20.88 -2.85
C ILE A 341 14.77 21.83 -3.60
N PRO A 342 14.70 21.94 -4.93
CA PRO A 342 15.57 22.84 -5.68
C PRO A 342 15.35 24.30 -5.24
N SER A 343 16.38 24.92 -4.66
CA SER A 343 16.37 26.35 -4.31
C SER A 343 16.47 27.28 -5.51
N ALA A 344 16.90 26.76 -6.67
CA ALA A 344 17.12 27.54 -7.89
C ALA A 344 15.82 27.77 -8.68
N GLY A 345 15.01 28.71 -8.22
CA GLY A 345 13.83 29.19 -8.94
C GLY A 345 13.75 30.71 -8.97
N ILE A 346 13.33 31.27 -10.11
CA ILE A 346 13.04 32.71 -10.32
C ILE A 346 12.03 33.26 -9.28
N PHE A 347 11.34 32.37 -8.57
CA PHE A 347 10.29 32.68 -7.59
C PHE A 347 10.79 32.95 -6.18
N GLU A 348 12.08 32.78 -5.88
CA GLU A 348 12.62 33.24 -4.58
C GLU A 348 12.37 34.75 -4.40
N HIS A 349 12.37 35.52 -5.50
CA HIS A 349 12.08 36.96 -5.52
C HIS A 349 10.58 37.30 -5.53
N LEU A 350 9.70 36.30 -5.65
CA LEU A 350 8.23 36.44 -5.54
C LEU A 350 7.71 35.88 -4.20
N ALA A 351 8.55 35.17 -3.45
CA ALA A 351 8.25 34.63 -2.13
C ALA A 351 8.57 35.64 -0.99
N ASP A 352 9.04 36.84 -1.33
CA ASP A 352 9.46 37.91 -0.41
C ASP A 352 8.34 38.55 0.45
N ASP A 353 7.16 37.92 0.54
CA ASP A 353 6.08 38.37 1.44
C ASP A 353 5.64 37.30 2.47
N ALA A 354 6.39 36.21 2.64
CA ALA A 354 6.23 35.34 3.81
C ALA A 354 7.21 35.80 4.91
N GLY A 355 6.84 36.88 5.58
CA GLY A 355 7.66 37.52 6.62
C GLY A 355 8.13 36.56 7.70
N ASP A 356 9.32 36.85 8.24
CA ASP A 356 9.94 36.24 9.42
C ASP A 356 8.89 35.75 10.43
N ALA A 357 8.61 34.44 10.39
CA ALA A 357 7.91 33.80 11.49
C ALA A 357 8.88 33.82 12.68
N PRO A 358 8.54 34.45 13.82
CA PRO A 358 9.44 34.47 14.97
C PRO A 358 9.68 33.04 15.43
N ALA A 359 10.94 32.62 15.41
CA ALA A 359 11.39 31.28 15.78
C ALA A 359 11.17 30.90 17.27
N ASP A 360 10.55 31.78 18.07
CA ASP A 360 10.56 31.73 19.54
C ASP A 360 9.18 31.70 20.23
N LEU A 361 8.11 31.22 19.58
CA LEU A 361 6.78 31.09 20.24
C LEU A 361 6.27 29.66 20.45
N PHE A 362 7.07 28.64 20.16
CA PHE A 362 6.74 27.25 20.47
C PHE A 362 7.69 26.71 21.52
N THR A 363 7.42 27.02 22.79
CA THR A 363 7.76 26.05 23.83
C THR A 363 6.63 25.01 23.81
N PRO A 364 6.84 23.78 23.32
CA PRO A 364 5.81 22.75 23.45
C PRO A 364 5.64 22.55 24.96
N VAL A 365 4.47 22.88 25.49
CA VAL A 365 4.07 22.34 26.78
C VAL A 365 3.97 20.83 26.52
N ASP A 366 4.97 20.10 26.98
CA ASP A 366 5.10 18.65 26.80
C ASP A 366 4.13 17.95 27.76
N ASP A 367 2.83 18.22 27.60
CA ASP A 367 1.73 17.40 28.15
C ASP A 367 1.53 16.15 27.28
N ARG A 368 2.59 15.66 26.62
CA ARG A 368 2.52 14.39 25.91
C ARG A 368 2.44 13.29 26.97
N PRO A 369 1.40 12.44 26.94
CA PRO A 369 1.35 11.28 27.83
C PRO A 369 2.64 10.47 27.67
N GLU A 370 3.13 9.87 28.76
CA GLU A 370 4.30 9.00 28.68
C GLU A 370 4.09 7.97 27.55
N PRO A 371 5.10 7.77 26.69
CA PRO A 371 4.95 6.90 25.53
C PRO A 371 4.63 5.49 25.98
N ALA A 372 3.58 4.90 25.40
CA ALA A 372 3.19 3.54 25.66
C ALA A 372 4.36 2.58 25.41
N ARG A 373 4.50 1.58 26.28
CA ARG A 373 5.60 0.61 26.24
C ARG A 373 5.09 -0.78 25.89
N TYR A 374 5.82 -1.44 24.99
CA TYR A 374 5.46 -2.71 24.40
C TYR A 374 6.49 -3.78 24.78
N ALA A 375 6.03 -5.02 24.92
CA ALA A 375 6.89 -6.14 25.26
C ALA A 375 7.89 -6.43 24.13
N LEU A 376 9.17 -6.55 24.49
CA LEU A 376 10.26 -6.92 23.59
C LEU A 376 10.46 -8.43 23.62
N LEU A 377 10.45 -9.04 22.44
CA LEU A 377 10.95 -10.40 22.21
C LEU A 377 12.26 -10.28 21.43
N ASP A 378 13.33 -10.80 22.02
CA ASP A 378 14.67 -10.70 21.45
C ASP A 378 14.90 -11.68 20.30
N ASP A 379 15.96 -11.45 19.52
CA ASP A 379 16.32 -12.30 18.38
C ASP A 379 16.60 -13.76 18.75
N VAL A 380 17.02 -14.01 20.00
CA VAL A 380 17.29 -15.36 20.52
C VAL A 380 15.98 -16.11 20.69
N TRP A 381 14.98 -15.49 21.32
CA TRP A 381 13.63 -16.04 21.43
C TRP A 381 13.01 -16.28 20.07
N LEU A 382 13.13 -15.31 19.15
CA LEU A 382 12.58 -15.41 17.79
C LEU A 382 13.20 -16.57 17.01
N ALA A 383 14.52 -16.78 17.12
CA ALA A 383 15.22 -17.91 16.50
C ALA A 383 14.69 -19.23 17.06
N ALA A 384 14.66 -19.37 18.39
CA ALA A 384 14.22 -20.58 19.06
C ALA A 384 12.76 -20.94 18.71
N ALA A 385 11.87 -19.95 18.67
CA ALA A 385 10.48 -20.14 18.29
C ALA A 385 10.35 -20.65 16.84
N VAL A 386 11.07 -20.06 15.89
CA VAL A 386 11.03 -20.51 14.49
C VAL A 386 11.66 -21.89 14.32
N ASP A 387 12.78 -22.18 14.99
CA ASP A 387 13.42 -23.49 14.97
C ASP A 387 12.46 -24.59 15.48
N GLU A 388 11.74 -24.30 16.56
CA GLU A 388 10.74 -25.19 17.11
C GLU A 388 9.56 -25.41 16.14
N LEU A 389 9.07 -24.34 15.50
CA LEU A 389 8.04 -24.45 14.47
C LEU A 389 8.50 -25.28 13.25
N VAL A 390 9.74 -25.12 12.81
CA VAL A 390 10.30 -25.93 11.72
C VAL A 390 10.48 -27.39 12.17
N ARG A 391 10.90 -27.63 13.41
CA ARG A 391 11.02 -28.98 13.96
C ARG A 391 9.66 -29.69 14.01
N GLN A 392 8.60 -28.98 14.41
CA GLN A 392 7.24 -29.54 14.52
C GLN A 392 6.54 -29.69 13.16
N PHE A 393 6.61 -28.66 12.31
CA PHE A 393 5.78 -28.54 11.11
C PHE A 393 6.57 -28.54 9.79
N GLY A 394 7.90 -28.55 9.83
CA GLY A 394 8.79 -28.34 8.67
C GLY A 394 8.57 -29.28 7.49
N ARG A 395 8.04 -30.48 7.73
CA ARG A 395 7.67 -31.44 6.67
C ARG A 395 6.58 -30.90 5.73
N THR A 396 5.78 -29.94 6.19
CA THR A 396 4.73 -29.28 5.40
C THR A 396 5.21 -28.03 4.68
N PHE A 397 6.42 -27.55 5.01
CA PHE A 397 6.98 -26.32 4.47
C PHE A 397 7.69 -26.56 3.14
N ALA A 398 7.75 -25.53 2.30
CA ALA A 398 8.46 -25.60 1.03
C ALA A 398 9.96 -25.88 1.26
N ALA A 399 10.56 -26.74 0.41
CA ALA A 399 11.91 -27.25 0.59
C ALA A 399 12.98 -26.16 0.79
N GLN A 400 12.85 -25.02 0.10
CA GLN A 400 13.78 -23.89 0.22
C GLN A 400 13.87 -23.34 1.66
N TRP A 401 12.80 -23.45 2.46
CA TRP A 401 12.74 -22.92 3.82
C TRP A 401 13.10 -23.96 4.88
N GLN A 402 13.18 -25.25 4.52
CA GLN A 402 13.54 -26.32 5.46
C GLN A 402 15.00 -26.23 5.90
N ALA A 403 15.86 -25.57 5.12
CA ALA A 403 17.28 -25.40 5.44
C ALA A 403 17.65 -23.94 5.81
N ASP A 404 16.83 -22.95 5.43
CA ASP A 404 17.07 -21.53 5.71
C ASP A 404 16.08 -20.98 6.75
N HIS A 405 16.31 -21.34 8.01
CA HIS A 405 15.47 -20.89 9.12
C HIS A 405 15.59 -19.38 9.35
N ASP A 406 16.79 -18.80 9.16
CA ASP A 406 17.02 -17.37 9.32
C ASP A 406 16.28 -16.53 8.26
N GLY A 407 16.31 -16.95 7.00
CA GLY A 407 15.53 -16.34 5.93
C GLY A 407 14.03 -16.48 6.17
N LEU A 408 13.58 -17.63 6.67
CA LEU A 408 12.19 -17.86 7.02
C LEU A 408 11.74 -16.94 8.15
N ARG A 409 12.51 -16.85 9.25
CA ARG A 409 12.27 -15.92 10.37
C ARG A 409 12.18 -14.48 9.87
N ARG A 410 13.18 -14.01 9.10
CA ARG A 410 13.19 -12.64 8.57
C ARG A 410 11.96 -12.35 7.70
N SER A 411 11.54 -13.31 6.89
CA SER A 411 10.37 -13.18 6.02
C SER A 411 9.06 -13.18 6.81
N ALA A 412 8.93 -14.06 7.82
CA ALA A 412 7.76 -14.12 8.69
C ALA A 412 7.60 -12.84 9.53
N VAL A 413 8.69 -12.39 10.17
CA VAL A 413 8.71 -11.12 10.91
C VAL A 413 8.46 -9.92 9.99
N ALA A 414 8.95 -9.95 8.75
CA ALA A 414 8.67 -8.89 7.76
C ALA A 414 7.17 -8.80 7.47
N LEU A 415 6.52 -9.95 7.27
CA LEU A 415 5.09 -10.01 7.04
C LEU A 415 4.28 -9.49 8.24
N LEU A 416 4.62 -9.92 9.46
CA LEU A 416 3.96 -9.42 10.68
C LEU A 416 4.16 -7.91 10.89
N ALA A 417 5.36 -7.40 10.59
CA ALA A 417 5.64 -5.97 10.67
C ALA A 417 4.85 -5.17 9.62
N ARG A 418 4.68 -5.71 8.42
CA ARG A 418 3.88 -5.09 7.34
C ARG A 418 2.39 -5.04 7.66
N LEU A 419 1.92 -5.93 8.54
CA LEU A 419 0.55 -5.96 9.07
C LEU A 419 0.39 -5.12 10.35
N ASP A 420 1.42 -4.36 10.75
CA ASP A 420 1.47 -3.60 12.02
C ASP A 420 1.09 -4.47 13.25
N LEU A 421 1.52 -5.74 13.26
CA LEU A 421 1.37 -6.65 14.41
C LEU A 421 2.60 -6.65 15.32
N VAL A 422 3.75 -6.27 14.77
CA VAL A 422 5.02 -6.10 15.49
C VAL A 422 5.76 -4.89 14.95
N ARG A 423 6.63 -4.29 15.76
CA ARG A 423 7.58 -3.27 15.31
C ARG A 423 9.01 -3.80 15.47
N ARG A 424 9.80 -3.76 14.39
CA ARG A 424 11.21 -4.16 14.43
C ARG A 424 12.03 -3.12 15.19
N VAL A 425 12.94 -3.61 16.01
CA VAL A 425 13.97 -2.83 16.72
C VAL A 425 15.30 -3.57 16.60
N ASP A 426 16.41 -2.95 17.00
CA ASP A 426 17.75 -3.50 16.76
C ASP A 426 17.97 -4.88 17.41
N ASP A 427 17.38 -5.09 18.59
CA ASP A 427 17.56 -6.32 19.39
C ASP A 427 16.39 -7.31 19.28
N GLY A 428 15.45 -7.11 18.35
CA GLY A 428 14.32 -8.02 18.16
C GLY A 428 13.03 -7.32 17.69
N VAL A 429 11.91 -7.65 18.31
CA VAL A 429 10.60 -7.08 17.97
C VAL A 429 9.79 -6.64 19.18
N LEU A 430 9.14 -5.48 19.05
CA LEU A 430 8.09 -5.04 19.95
C LEU A 430 6.75 -5.63 19.49
N VAL A 431 6.08 -6.34 20.38
CA VAL A 431 4.81 -7.01 20.10
C VAL A 431 3.66 -6.03 20.30
N LEU A 432 2.83 -5.85 19.26
CA LEU A 432 1.70 -4.91 19.31
C LEU A 432 0.39 -5.61 19.70
N PRO A 433 -0.55 -4.92 20.39
CA PRO A 433 -1.74 -5.53 20.96
C PRO A 433 -2.62 -6.31 19.98
N ALA A 434 -2.67 -5.91 18.70
CA ALA A 434 -3.49 -6.58 17.71
C ALA A 434 -3.06 -8.03 17.45
N ILE A 435 -1.84 -8.42 17.82
CA ILE A 435 -1.36 -9.81 17.68
C ILE A 435 -2.22 -10.80 18.47
N ALA A 436 -2.84 -10.35 19.57
CA ALA A 436 -3.65 -11.19 20.46
C ALA A 436 -4.87 -11.81 19.76
N ARG A 437 -5.22 -11.33 18.56
CA ARG A 437 -6.24 -11.97 17.70
C ARG A 437 -5.83 -13.37 17.22
N PHE A 438 -4.54 -13.67 17.20
CA PHE A 438 -3.98 -14.95 16.76
C PHE A 438 -3.64 -15.88 17.93
N ARG A 439 -4.09 -15.58 19.15
CA ARG A 439 -3.95 -16.52 20.27
C ARG A 439 -4.63 -17.85 19.98
N GLY A 440 -4.01 -18.96 20.41
CA GLY A 440 -4.59 -20.29 20.26
C GLY A 440 -4.82 -20.72 18.80
N VAL A 441 -3.96 -20.31 17.86
CA VAL A 441 -4.01 -20.83 16.47
C VAL A 441 -3.90 -22.35 16.50
N VAL A 442 -4.89 -23.02 15.92
CA VAL A 442 -4.89 -24.49 15.76
C VAL A 442 -4.46 -24.86 14.34
N VAL A 443 -3.41 -25.66 14.20
CA VAL A 443 -2.97 -26.21 12.91
C VAL A 443 -3.68 -27.52 12.63
N ASN A 444 -4.52 -27.55 11.59
CA ASN A 444 -5.05 -28.80 11.06
C ASN A 444 -4.10 -29.33 9.96
N ILE A 445 -3.21 -30.25 10.33
CA ILE A 445 -2.35 -30.95 9.37
C ILE A 445 -3.22 -31.96 8.61
N ARG A 446 -3.45 -31.72 7.31
CA ARG A 446 -3.98 -32.75 6.42
C ARG A 446 -2.83 -33.67 6.03
N ASP A 447 -2.77 -34.85 6.62
CA ASP A 447 -1.87 -35.90 6.14
C ASP A 447 -2.24 -36.22 4.68
N ARG A 448 -1.36 -35.84 3.76
CA ARG A 448 -1.38 -36.41 2.41
C ARG A 448 -0.85 -37.83 2.53
N THR A 449 -1.73 -38.77 2.89
CA THR A 449 -1.50 -40.18 2.53
C THR A 449 -1.40 -40.20 1.01
N ALA A 450 -0.20 -40.49 0.50
CA ALA A 450 -0.03 -40.84 -0.90
C ALA A 450 -0.84 -42.12 -1.13
N GLN A 451 -2.09 -41.98 -1.59
CA GLN A 451 -2.77 -43.11 -2.21
C GLN A 451 -1.91 -43.50 -3.40
N SER A 452 -1.31 -44.67 -3.26
CA SER A 452 -0.44 -45.30 -4.22
C SER A 452 -1.34 -45.76 -5.36
N ASP A 453 -1.52 -44.91 -6.38
CA ASP A 453 -2.01 -45.34 -7.69
C ASP A 453 -0.90 -46.14 -8.38
N LEU A 454 -0.57 -47.31 -7.84
CA LEU A 454 0.37 -48.26 -8.45
C LEU A 454 -0.03 -49.66 -7.97
N PHE A 455 -0.55 -50.44 -8.92
CA PHE A 455 -0.85 -51.89 -8.95
C PHE A 455 -2.34 -52.20 -9.22
N HIS A 456 -2.79 -51.93 -10.45
CA HIS A 456 -3.76 -52.82 -11.08
C HIS A 456 -2.96 -53.92 -11.81
N GLU A 457 -2.83 -55.08 -11.20
CA GLU A 457 -2.35 -56.30 -11.87
C GLU A 457 -3.37 -56.71 -12.95
N PRO A 458 -2.95 -57.01 -14.19
CA PRO A 458 -3.82 -57.62 -15.17
C PRO A 458 -3.90 -59.13 -14.90
N VAL A 459 -5.10 -59.62 -14.62
CA VAL A 459 -5.39 -61.07 -14.57
C VAL A 459 -5.46 -61.61 -16.01
N PRO A 460 -4.64 -62.60 -16.41
CA PRO A 460 -4.83 -63.30 -17.68
C PRO A 460 -5.53 -64.65 -17.47
N GLY A 461 -6.68 -64.85 -18.13
CA GLY A 461 -7.38 -66.15 -18.21
C GLY A 461 -8.83 -66.05 -18.71
N GLU A 462 -9.01 -66.25 -20.01
CA GLU A 462 -10.22 -66.35 -20.88
C GLU A 462 -11.39 -67.29 -20.42
N PRO A 463 -12.54 -67.43 -21.14
CA PRO A 463 -13.08 -66.70 -22.31
C PRO A 463 -14.59 -66.29 -22.27
N SER A 464 -14.95 -65.42 -23.22
CA SER A 464 -16.22 -65.17 -23.93
C SER A 464 -17.59 -65.71 -23.41
N SER A 465 -18.56 -64.81 -23.27
CA SER A 465 -19.89 -64.94 -23.91
C SER A 465 -20.54 -63.54 -24.02
N THR A 466 -20.64 -62.98 -25.23
CA THR A 466 -21.82 -62.89 -26.11
C THR A 466 -22.94 -61.94 -25.64
N ASP A 467 -23.41 -61.15 -26.61
CA ASP A 467 -24.69 -60.42 -26.75
C ASP A 467 -24.90 -59.03 -26.12
N GLU A 468 -24.76 -58.05 -27.02
CA GLU A 468 -25.72 -57.01 -27.45
C GLU A 468 -26.42 -56.03 -26.47
N PRO A 469 -26.71 -54.80 -26.95
CA PRO A 469 -27.10 -53.67 -26.13
C PRO A 469 -28.62 -53.51 -26.03
N THR A 470 -29.10 -52.90 -24.95
CA THR A 470 -30.41 -52.21 -24.98
C THR A 470 -30.41 -50.97 -24.10
N SER A 471 -30.78 -49.86 -24.75
CA SER A 471 -31.26 -48.61 -24.17
C SER A 471 -32.38 -48.84 -23.14
N VAL A 472 -32.59 -47.87 -22.25
CA VAL A 472 -33.82 -47.03 -22.18
C VAL A 472 -33.77 -46.11 -20.93
N GLU A 473 -34.15 -44.87 -21.21
CA GLU A 473 -34.64 -43.75 -20.40
C GLU A 473 -35.16 -44.02 -18.97
N LYS A 474 -34.83 -43.10 -18.06
CA LYS A 474 -35.75 -41.99 -17.72
C LYS A 474 -35.02 -40.80 -17.12
#